data_AF-A0A524DPP5-F1
#
_entry.id   AF-A0A524DPP5-F1
#
_cell.length_a   1.000
_cell.length_b   1.000
_cell.length_c   1.000
_cell.angle_alpha   90.00
_cell.angle_beta   90.00
_cell.angle_gamma   90.00
#
_symmetry.space_group_name_H-M   'P 1'
#
loop_
_entity.id
_entity.type
_entity.pdbx_description
1 polymer ?
#
loop_
_entity_poly.entity_id
_entity_poly.type
_entity_poly.pdbx_seq_one_letter_code
_entity_poly.pdbx_strand_id
1 'polypeptide(L)' 'KVSNWDHNMDIARKNLDWEAMMKYSIDPEYAKEIHYRNGNLDEDVCSMCGEFCAIKILRDALEKKQEKDKENNH' A
#
# COMPACT_ATOMS: atom_id res chain seq x y z
N LYS A 1 -20.28 8.74 -9.08
CA LYS A 1 -19.03 9.53 -9.06
C LYS A 1 -18.29 9.10 -7.80
N VAL A 2 -17.06 8.59 -7.91
CA VAL A 2 -16.27 8.19 -6.73
C VAL A 2 -16.03 9.43 -5.87
N SER A 3 -16.18 9.32 -4.54
CA SER A 3 -15.85 10.43 -3.64
C SER A 3 -14.34 10.65 -3.67
N ASN A 4 -13.89 11.90 -3.51
CA ASN A 4 -12.47 12.19 -3.36
C ASN A 4 -11.85 11.42 -2.18
N TRP A 5 -12.67 11.08 -1.18
CA TRP A 5 -12.26 10.31 -0.02
C TRP A 5 -11.89 8.86 -0.38
N ASP A 6 -12.76 8.13 -1.11
CA ASP A 6 -12.47 6.80 -1.64
C ASP A 6 -11.24 6.81 -2.56
N HIS A 7 -11.13 7.84 -3.42
CA HIS A 7 -9.98 7.96 -4.31
C HIS A 7 -8.65 8.10 -3.57
N ASN A 8 -8.63 8.88 -2.48
CA ASN A 8 -7.44 9.05 -1.66
C ASN A 8 -7.07 7.75 -0.91
N MET A 9 -8.07 7.00 -0.43
CA MET A 9 -7.85 5.68 0.16
C MET A 9 -7.25 4.70 -0.86
N ASP A 10 -7.74 4.69 -2.10
CA ASP A 10 -7.24 3.82 -3.16
C ASP A 10 -5.78 4.13 -3.52
N ILE A 11 -5.42 5.42 -3.58
CA ILE A 11 -4.02 5.84 -3.80
C ILE A 11 -3.14 5.38 -2.64
N ALA A 12 -3.59 5.57 -1.40
CA ALA A 12 -2.84 5.16 -0.22
C ALA A 12 -2.58 3.63 -0.22
N ARG A 13 -3.60 2.83 -0.56
CA ARG A 13 -3.49 1.37 -0.69
C ARG A 13 -2.51 0.95 -1.78
N LYS A 14 -2.58 1.59 -2.95
CA LYS A 14 -1.65 1.31 -4.06
C LYS A 14 -0.20 1.52 -3.65
N ASN A 15 0.06 2.53 -2.82
CA ASN A 15 1.40 2.89 -2.37
C ASN A 15 1.83 2.15 -1.10
N LEU A 16 0.96 1.36 -0.49
CA LEU A 16 1.15 0.75 0.84
C LEU A 16 1.47 1.81 1.92
N ASP A 17 0.85 2.99 1.79
CA ASP A 17 1.00 4.10 2.72
C ASP A 17 0.01 3.95 3.89
N TRP A 18 0.48 3.30 4.95
CA TRP A 18 -0.31 3.01 6.14
C TRP A 18 -0.79 4.27 6.87
N GLU A 19 0.04 5.32 6.90
CA GLU A 19 -0.33 6.58 7.55
C GLU A 19 -1.50 7.24 6.82
N ALA A 20 -1.41 7.33 5.48
CA ALA A 20 -2.49 7.87 4.66
C ALA A 20 -3.73 6.97 4.70
N MET A 21 -3.57 5.64 4.66
CA MET A 21 -4.70 4.71 4.78
C MET A 21 -5.45 4.90 6.11
N MET A 22 -4.72 5.04 7.23
CA MET A 22 -5.33 5.30 8.54
C MET A 22 -6.03 6.67 8.56
N LYS A 23 -5.38 7.72 8.04
CA LYS A 23 -5.95 9.08 7.94
C LYS A 23 -7.26 9.12 7.16
N TYR A 24 -7.37 8.36 6.08
CA TYR A 24 -8.57 8.28 5.26
C TYR A 24 -9.53 7.16 5.68
N SER A 25 -9.24 6.41 6.74
CA SER A 25 -10.17 5.40 7.24
C SER A 25 -11.35 6.05 7.96
N ILE A 26 -12.43 5.29 8.17
CA ILE A 26 -13.62 5.75 8.91
C ILE A 26 -13.27 6.05 10.37
N ASP A 27 -12.43 5.21 10.95
CA ASP A 27 -12.00 5.26 12.35
C ASP A 27 -10.47 5.03 12.39
N PRO A 28 -9.69 6.13 12.35
CA PRO A 28 -8.23 6.06 12.31
C PRO A 28 -7.61 5.34 13.51
N GLU A 29 -8.14 5.59 14.71
CA GLU A 29 -7.68 4.97 15.95
C GLU A 29 -7.89 3.45 15.91
N TYR A 30 -9.08 2.99 15.51
CA TYR A 30 -9.38 1.56 15.40
C TYR A 30 -8.59 0.89 14.28
N ALA A 31 -8.43 1.55 13.13
CA ALA A 31 -7.60 1.06 12.03
C ALA A 31 -6.14 0.87 12.47
N LYS A 32 -5.63 1.81 13.26
CA LYS A 32 -4.28 1.74 13.85
C LYS A 32 -4.16 0.59 14.84
N GLU A 33 -5.14 0.42 15.73
CA GLU A 33 -5.17 -0.70 16.69
C GLU A 33 -5.12 -2.05 15.97
N ILE A 34 -5.98 -2.26 14.96
CA ILE A 34 -6.01 -3.51 14.19
C ILE A 34 -4.67 -3.79 13.51
N HIS A 35 -4.07 -2.76 12.89
CA HIS A 35 -2.81 -2.90 12.19
C HIS A 35 -1.69 -3.31 13.16
N TYR A 36 -1.53 -2.63 14.30
CA TYR A 36 -0.42 -2.90 15.22
C TYR A 36 -0.66 -4.05 16.21
N ARG A 37 -1.87 -4.63 16.27
CA ARG A 37 -2.24 -5.68 17.24
C ARG A 37 -1.30 -6.89 17.27
N ASN A 38 -0.70 -7.25 16.14
CA ASN A 38 0.08 -8.48 16.03
C ASN A 38 1.59 -8.31 16.27
N GLY A 39 2.08 -7.09 16.56
CA GLY A 39 3.46 -6.81 16.96
C GLY A 39 4.50 -7.09 15.86
N ASN A 40 5.13 -6.02 15.35
CA ASN A 40 6.08 -6.03 14.23
C ASN A 40 5.45 -6.48 12.91
N LEU A 41 4.74 -5.55 12.26
CA LEU A 41 4.52 -5.62 10.83
C LEU A 41 5.74 -5.06 10.11
N ASP A 42 6.20 -5.75 9.09
CA ASP A 42 7.06 -5.12 8.08
C ASP A 42 6.35 -3.86 7.60
N GLU A 43 7.06 -2.72 7.55
CA GLU A 43 6.50 -1.43 7.12
C GLU A 43 5.79 -1.52 5.76
N ASP A 44 6.21 -2.48 4.93
CA ASP A 44 5.70 -2.71 3.58
C ASP A 44 4.38 -3.50 3.52
N VAL A 45 4.04 -4.36 4.49
CA VAL A 45 2.97 -5.36 4.32
C VAL A 45 2.24 -5.69 5.63
N CYS A 46 0.97 -6.09 5.53
CA CYS A 46 0.22 -6.54 6.71
C CYS A 46 0.53 -8.00 7.06
N SER A 47 0.21 -8.39 8.29
CA SER A 47 0.42 -9.75 8.82
C SER A 47 -0.41 -10.83 8.11
N MET A 48 -1.33 -10.45 7.21
CA MET A 48 -2.20 -11.41 6.55
C MET A 48 -1.47 -12.18 5.44
N CYS A 49 -0.71 -11.49 4.60
CA CYS A 49 -0.04 -12.10 3.44
C CYS A 49 1.49 -12.08 3.55
N GLY A 50 2.05 -11.19 4.39
CA GLY A 50 3.50 -11.02 4.52
C GLY A 50 4.17 -10.81 3.16
N GLU A 51 5.22 -11.58 2.88
CA GLU A 51 6.01 -11.52 1.64
C GLU A 51 5.19 -11.81 0.37
N PHE A 52 4.05 -12.48 0.48
CA PHE A 52 3.17 -12.80 -0.66
C PHE A 52 2.11 -11.72 -0.91
N CYS A 53 2.31 -10.49 -0.44
CA CYS A 53 1.41 -9.38 -0.72
C CYS A 53 1.32 -9.08 -2.23
N ALA A 54 0.13 -9.26 -2.80
CA ALA A 54 -0.11 -9.03 -4.23
C ALA A 54 0.19 -7.59 -4.68
N ILE A 55 -0.06 -6.60 -3.82
CA ILE A 55 0.23 -5.19 -4.10
C ILE A 55 1.74 -4.95 -4.19
N LYS A 56 2.50 -5.46 -3.23
CA LYS A 56 3.98 -5.36 -3.23
C LYS A 56 4.56 -6.03 -4.46
N ILE A 57 4.15 -7.28 -4.76
CA ILE A 57 4.61 -8.02 -5.93
C ILE A 57 4.33 -7.26 -7.24
N LEU A 58 3.12 -6.70 -7.37
CA LEU A 58 2.76 -5.94 -8.56
C LEU A 58 3.57 -4.64 -8.68
N ARG A 59 3.77 -3.91 -7.58
CA ARG A 59 4.58 -2.70 -7.55
C ARG A 59 6.01 -2.99 -8.01
N ASP A 60 6.65 -3.99 -7.41
CA ASP A 60 8.03 -4.37 -7.73
C ASP A 60 8.17 -4.81 -9.20
N ALA A 61 7.15 -5.50 -9.76
CA ALA A 61 7.13 -5.89 -11.16
C ALA A 61 6.98 -4.67 -12.10
N LEU A 62 6.16 -3.69 -11.73
CA LEU A 62 5.97 -2.45 -12.51
C LEU A 62 7.21 -1.56 -12.47
N GLU A 63 7.89 -1.46 -11.33
CA GLU A 63 9.15 -0.71 -11.18
C GLU A 63 10.26 -1.30 -12.06
N LYS A 64 10.46 -2.63 -11.98
CA LYS A 64 11.41 -3.35 -12.86
C LYS A 64 11.12 -3.17 -14.34
N LYS A 65 9.83 -3.09 -14.72
CA LYS A 65 9.45 -2.81 -16.10
C LYS A 65 9.84 -1.39 -16.52
N GLN A 66 9.55 -0.39 -15.67
CA GLN A 66 9.90 1.00 -15.95
C GLN A 66 11.40 1.24 -16.07
N GLU A 67 12.22 0.54 -15.26
CA GLU A 67 13.69 0.59 -15.36
C GLU A 67 14.17 0.07 -16.72
N LYS A 68 13.68 -1.08 -17.15
CA LYS A 68 14.00 -1.66 -18.46
C LYS A 68 13.53 -0.78 -19.61
N ASP A 69 12.35 -0.18 -19.49
CA ASP A 69 11.82 0.72 -20.53
C ASP A 69 12.68 2.00 -20.63
N LYS A 70 13.28 2.47 -19.55
CA LYS A 70 14.24 3.60 -19.58
C LYS A 70 15.57 3.22 -20.21
N GLU A 71 16.08 2.02 -19.91
CA GLU A 71 17.34 1.51 -20.47
C GLU A 71 17.23 1.23 -21.97
N ASN A 72 16.09 0.73 -22.46
CA ASN A 72 15.87 0.44 -23.89
C ASN A 72 15.58 1.67 -24.76
N ASN A 73 15.31 2.83 -24.16
CA ASN A 73 15.03 4.09 -24.86
C ASN A 73 16.24 5.06 -24.87
N HIS A 74 17.42 4.58 -24.48
CA HIS A 74 18.71 5.26 -24.64
C HIS A 74 19.55 4.56 -25.71
#